data_AF-A0A2K9A2R8-F1
#
_entry.id   AF-A0A2K9A2R8-F1
#
_cell.length_a   1.000
_cell.length_b   1.000
_cell.length_c   1.000
_cell.angle_alpha   90.00
_cell.angle_beta   90.00
_cell.angle_gamma   90.00
#
_symmetry.space_group_name_H-M   'P 1'
#
loop_
_entity.id
_entity.type
_entity.pdbx_description
1 polymer ?
#
loop_
_entity_poly.entity_id
_entity_poly.type
_entity_poly.pdbx_seq_one_letter_code
_entity_poly.pdbx_strand_id
1 'polypeptide(L)'
;MDTIALNNKLIYNAFVIGARNVISEKNSLNKINVFPVPDGDTGTNLASLMQTIIDKASIKDTTAETMQTIVDAAIEGARGNSGIIFASYINGFYESIEKDEITIDEFIAIINHAYDEAYQSINTPVEGTMITLMRAWGNALNSLKDAGHTVIDLFTKAYEMLQLELKKTTEMLAVLKENKVVDAGAKGFVHFVEGFIKSLKGEEVSVEFHDIPEVTEALHIDHLDESQFRYCTEALLAANDLNVGEIKSFLNTLGDSLVVAGNARRLRVHIHTDVPDQVFQYLASHGKILEQKVDDMVRQFEMVNHKKYSIALVTDSIADLPQTLVDKYQIHQYPLGLMINDTTYYDKLTIYSKDFYKMMDSLEVYPTSSQPNPKSLENFFSQLTTYCDQIIVLTVSSKMSGTYQTFLDATSKFSDKKITVIDTMQNSGAQGLLVLKAAEAIDQNKSYDDIVSMIERLKHESRILVSVKTLKYMVKGGRVKKVTGLVGKILNLKPVISIDDKGEGIIFDKGFSIKTSNKKIFNHVESISKTHHIDKYAIVHANAPERAEEYEKIYTELLGKKPEYIMDISSIVALSAGIGTVAIAYIKGEEK
;
A
#
# COMPACT_ATOMS: atom_id res chain seq x y z
N MET A 1 -33.75 26.49 -34.73
CA MET A 1 -32.57 25.66 -34.42
C MET A 1 -32.79 25.23 -32.99
N ASP A 2 -33.17 23.97 -32.78
CA ASP A 2 -33.39 23.47 -31.42
C ASP A 2 -32.04 23.46 -30.70
N THR A 3 -31.83 24.44 -29.83
CA THR A 3 -30.76 24.44 -28.84
C THR A 3 -31.07 23.32 -27.85
N ILE A 4 -30.66 22.11 -28.18
CA ILE A 4 -30.74 20.95 -27.28
C ILE A 4 -29.82 21.27 -26.10
N ALA A 5 -30.39 21.65 -24.96
CA ALA A 5 -29.65 21.72 -23.71
C ALA A 5 -29.37 20.29 -23.21
N LEU A 6 -28.21 20.07 -22.62
CA LEU A 6 -27.89 18.82 -21.95
C LEU A 6 -28.64 18.81 -20.62
N ASN A 7 -29.66 17.96 -20.52
CA ASN A 7 -30.42 17.77 -19.29
C ASN A 7 -29.78 16.70 -18.39
N ASN A 8 -30.25 16.64 -17.13
CA ASN A 8 -29.83 15.69 -16.10
C ASN A 8 -29.67 14.25 -16.61
N LYS A 9 -30.68 13.71 -17.31
CA LYS A 9 -30.68 12.33 -17.80
C LYS A 9 -29.64 12.10 -18.91
N LEU A 10 -29.49 13.06 -19.82
CA LEU A 10 -28.50 12.98 -20.90
C LEU A 10 -27.08 12.99 -20.32
N ILE A 11 -26.80 13.86 -19.36
CA ILE A 11 -25.49 13.95 -18.69
C ILE A 11 -25.17 12.62 -17.99
N TYR A 12 -26.09 12.13 -17.16
CA TYR A 12 -25.91 10.85 -16.46
C TYR A 12 -25.60 9.71 -17.42
N ASN A 13 -26.41 9.54 -18.47
CA ASN A 13 -26.22 8.48 -19.45
C ASN A 13 -24.88 8.64 -20.19
N ALA A 14 -24.52 9.87 -20.56
CA ALA A 14 -23.27 10.13 -21.26
C ALA A 14 -22.04 9.79 -20.42
N PHE A 15 -22.06 10.07 -19.11
CA PHE A 15 -21.02 9.62 -18.18
C PHE A 15 -20.95 8.09 -18.07
N VAL A 16 -22.09 7.41 -17.92
CA VAL A 16 -22.15 5.94 -17.80
C VAL A 16 -21.65 5.25 -19.07
N ILE A 17 -22.06 5.72 -20.25
CA ILE A 17 -21.61 5.14 -21.53
C ILE A 17 -20.15 5.50 -21.82
N GLY A 18 -19.71 6.71 -21.48
CA GLY A 18 -18.30 7.09 -21.49
C GLY A 18 -17.45 6.14 -20.64
N ALA A 19 -17.89 5.87 -19.40
CA ALA A 19 -17.24 4.94 -18.49
C ALA A 19 -17.14 3.52 -19.06
N ARG A 20 -18.23 3.00 -19.65
CA ARG A 20 -18.24 1.68 -20.31
C ARG A 20 -17.25 1.59 -21.47
N ASN A 21 -17.15 2.63 -22.29
CA ASN A 21 -16.23 2.65 -23.45
C ASN A 21 -14.76 2.66 -23.00
N VAL A 22 -14.44 3.29 -21.86
CA VAL A 22 -13.08 3.19 -21.28
C VAL A 22 -12.80 1.79 -20.75
N ILE A 23 -13.77 1.15 -20.06
CA ILE A 23 -13.61 -0.21 -19.53
C ILE A 23 -13.37 -1.21 -20.66
N SER A 24 -14.07 -1.12 -21.79
CA SER A 24 -13.85 -2.01 -22.93
C SER A 24 -12.44 -1.90 -23.53
N GLU A 25 -11.77 -0.77 -23.31
CA GLU A 25 -10.41 -0.51 -23.82
C GLU A 25 -9.31 -0.75 -22.77
N LYS A 26 -9.65 -1.22 -21.56
CA LYS A 26 -8.70 -1.45 -20.44
C LYS A 26 -7.39 -2.11 -20.90
N ASN A 27 -7.49 -3.23 -21.61
CA ASN A 27 -6.32 -4.01 -22.02
C ASN A 27 -5.51 -3.30 -23.12
N SER A 28 -6.17 -2.55 -24.00
CA SER A 28 -5.48 -1.79 -25.05
C SER A 28 -4.70 -0.61 -24.46
N LEU A 29 -5.24 0.01 -23.40
CA LEU A 29 -4.60 1.07 -22.63
C LEU A 29 -3.40 0.56 -21.82
N ASN A 30 -3.54 -0.57 -21.13
CA ASN A 30 -2.44 -1.18 -20.38
C ASN A 30 -1.24 -1.50 -21.28
N LYS A 31 -1.48 -1.98 -22.51
CA LYS A 31 -0.42 -2.33 -23.47
C LYS A 31 0.44 -1.15 -23.94
N ILE A 32 -0.08 0.07 -23.86
CA ILE A 32 0.62 1.28 -24.31
C ILE A 32 1.08 2.17 -23.15
N ASN A 33 0.92 1.71 -21.90
CA ASN A 33 1.32 2.45 -20.72
C ASN A 33 2.85 2.45 -20.59
N VAL A 34 3.48 3.54 -21.03
CA VAL A 34 4.94 3.72 -20.97
C VAL A 34 5.36 5.00 -20.24
N PHE A 35 4.42 5.82 -19.76
CA PHE A 35 4.70 7.09 -19.08
C PHE A 35 3.73 7.31 -17.91
N PRO A 36 4.20 7.86 -16.77
CA PRO A 36 5.61 8.11 -16.44
C PRO A 36 6.35 6.81 -16.12
N VAL A 37 5.63 5.77 -15.70
CA VAL A 37 6.16 4.46 -15.35
C VAL A 37 5.54 3.41 -16.27
N PRO A 38 6.33 2.57 -16.95
CA PRO A 38 5.84 1.52 -17.84
C PRO A 38 5.40 0.28 -17.04
N ASP A 39 4.40 0.40 -16.17
CA ASP A 39 3.93 -0.68 -15.29
C ASP A 39 2.68 -1.41 -15.81
N GLY A 40 2.14 -0.99 -16.96
CA GLY A 40 0.98 -1.62 -17.58
C GLY A 40 -0.33 -1.46 -16.80
N ASP A 41 -0.46 -0.46 -15.91
CA ASP A 41 -1.62 -0.32 -15.03
C ASP A 41 -2.65 0.77 -15.40
N THR A 42 -2.32 1.71 -16.30
CA THR A 42 -3.15 2.90 -16.55
C THR A 42 -4.59 2.57 -16.95
N GLY A 43 -4.79 1.57 -17.81
CA GLY A 43 -6.12 1.09 -18.18
C GLY A 43 -6.85 0.45 -16.99
N THR A 44 -6.16 -0.31 -16.15
CA THR A 44 -6.72 -0.88 -14.91
C THR A 44 -7.15 0.21 -13.94
N ASN A 45 -6.33 1.24 -13.74
CA ASN A 45 -6.61 2.38 -12.88
C ASN A 45 -7.84 3.16 -13.35
N LEU A 46 -7.92 3.45 -14.65
CA LEU A 46 -9.09 4.10 -15.25
C LEU A 46 -10.34 3.21 -15.17
N ALA A 47 -10.23 1.92 -15.51
CA ALA A 47 -11.35 1.00 -15.45
C ALA A 47 -11.92 0.85 -14.02
N SER A 48 -11.07 0.85 -12.98
CA SER A 48 -11.51 0.84 -11.58
C SER A 48 -12.37 2.06 -11.23
N LEU A 49 -11.93 3.26 -11.62
CA LEU A 49 -12.69 4.49 -11.44
C LEU A 49 -14.03 4.41 -12.17
N MET A 50 -14.00 4.04 -13.45
CA MET A 50 -15.18 3.99 -14.31
C MET A 50 -16.19 2.95 -13.82
N GLN A 51 -15.73 1.80 -13.36
CA GLN A 51 -16.60 0.77 -12.77
C GLN A 51 -17.27 1.28 -11.50
N THR A 52 -16.54 2.00 -10.65
CA THR A 52 -17.11 2.58 -9.43
C THR A 52 -18.19 3.60 -9.74
N ILE A 53 -18.01 4.43 -10.78
CA ILE A 53 -19.05 5.34 -11.27
C ILE A 53 -20.30 4.56 -11.71
N ILE A 54 -20.13 3.50 -12.51
CA ILE A 54 -21.26 2.67 -12.98
C ILE A 54 -22.00 2.02 -11.81
N ASP A 55 -21.28 1.56 -10.79
CA ASP A 55 -21.86 0.81 -9.67
C ASP A 55 -22.57 1.71 -8.65
N LYS A 56 -22.09 2.96 -8.45
CA LYS A 56 -22.53 3.82 -7.34
C LYS A 56 -23.26 5.08 -7.75
N ALA A 57 -23.01 5.61 -8.95
CA ALA A 57 -23.72 6.81 -9.41
C ALA A 57 -25.21 6.51 -9.60
N SER A 58 -26.05 7.50 -9.35
CA SER A 58 -27.49 7.37 -9.56
C SER A 58 -28.11 8.69 -9.96
N ILE A 59 -29.13 8.63 -10.83
CA ILE A 59 -29.90 9.82 -11.19
C ILE A 59 -30.69 10.33 -9.96
N LYS A 60 -30.61 11.63 -9.71
CA LYS A 60 -31.32 12.37 -8.66
C LYS A 60 -32.25 13.40 -9.29
N ASP A 61 -32.91 14.19 -8.44
CA ASP A 61 -33.92 15.16 -8.89
C ASP A 61 -33.27 16.28 -9.70
N THR A 62 -32.09 16.74 -9.29
CA THR A 62 -31.33 17.81 -9.98
C THR A 62 -30.06 17.28 -10.65
N THR A 63 -29.57 18.01 -11.66
CA THR A 63 -28.29 17.71 -12.33
C THR A 63 -27.12 17.81 -11.34
N ALA A 64 -27.17 18.77 -10.42
CA ALA A 64 -26.15 18.94 -9.38
C ALA A 64 -26.08 17.73 -8.43
N GLU A 65 -27.22 17.24 -7.95
CA GLU A 65 -27.26 16.04 -7.08
C GLU A 65 -26.83 14.78 -7.82
N THR A 66 -27.23 14.61 -9.09
CA THR A 66 -26.77 13.48 -9.91
C THR A 66 -25.25 13.51 -10.06
N MET A 67 -24.69 14.67 -10.42
CA MET A 67 -23.24 14.84 -10.59
C MET A 67 -22.48 14.72 -9.28
N GLN A 68 -23.10 15.07 -8.14
CA GLN A 68 -22.54 14.78 -6.82
C GLN A 68 -22.35 13.27 -6.62
N THR A 69 -23.30 12.43 -7.03
CA THR A 69 -23.12 10.96 -6.93
C THR A 69 -22.01 10.44 -7.85
N ILE A 70 -21.83 11.06 -9.02
CA ILE A 70 -20.79 10.68 -9.98
C ILE A 70 -19.41 11.07 -9.46
N VAL A 71 -19.23 12.29 -8.94
CA VAL A 71 -17.94 12.73 -8.40
C VAL A 71 -17.55 11.98 -7.12
N ASP A 72 -18.50 11.71 -6.22
CA ASP A 72 -18.23 10.92 -5.01
C ASP A 72 -17.76 9.50 -5.39
N ALA A 73 -18.40 8.89 -6.39
CA ALA A 73 -18.00 7.59 -6.92
C ALA A 73 -16.63 7.65 -7.65
N ALA A 74 -16.37 8.71 -8.40
CA ALA A 74 -15.10 8.90 -9.11
C ALA A 74 -13.92 9.06 -8.13
N ILE A 75 -14.05 9.92 -7.10
CA ILE A 75 -13.03 10.13 -6.07
C ILE A 75 -12.76 8.83 -5.28
N GLU A 76 -13.82 8.07 -4.97
CA GLU A 76 -13.70 6.80 -4.24
C GLU A 76 -13.06 5.69 -5.11
N GLY A 77 -13.39 5.65 -6.40
CA GLY A 77 -12.89 4.66 -7.35
C GLY A 77 -11.51 4.96 -7.93
N ALA A 78 -11.01 6.18 -7.77
CA ALA A 78 -9.73 6.63 -8.30
C ALA A 78 -8.55 5.83 -7.74
N ARG A 79 -7.64 5.43 -8.63
CA ARG A 79 -6.40 4.71 -8.33
C ARG A 79 -5.29 5.28 -9.22
N GLY A 80 -4.07 5.37 -8.69
CA GLY A 80 -2.92 5.92 -9.42
C GLY A 80 -3.13 7.34 -9.95
N ASN A 81 -2.13 7.86 -10.68
CA ASN A 81 -2.17 9.21 -11.21
C ASN A 81 -3.30 9.41 -12.24
N SER A 82 -3.42 8.50 -13.21
CA SER A 82 -4.42 8.58 -14.27
C SER A 82 -5.86 8.62 -13.74
N GLY A 83 -6.18 7.78 -12.74
CA GLY A 83 -7.50 7.78 -12.13
C GLY A 83 -7.78 9.06 -11.32
N ILE A 84 -6.81 9.53 -10.54
CA ILE A 84 -6.99 10.72 -9.69
C ILE A 84 -7.11 11.99 -10.54
N ILE A 85 -6.32 12.14 -11.61
CA ILE A 85 -6.44 13.27 -12.56
C ILE A 85 -7.83 13.28 -13.20
N PHE A 86 -8.33 12.11 -13.61
CA PHE A 86 -9.67 11.99 -14.17
C PHE A 86 -10.74 12.35 -13.14
N ALA A 87 -10.59 11.90 -11.89
CA ALA A 87 -11.51 12.27 -10.80
C ALA A 87 -11.49 13.79 -10.52
N SER A 88 -10.33 14.46 -10.59
CA SER A 88 -10.25 15.93 -10.50
C SER A 88 -11.00 16.62 -11.64
N TYR A 89 -10.88 16.12 -12.87
CA TYR A 89 -11.64 16.65 -14.00
C TYR A 89 -13.15 16.52 -13.77
N ILE A 90 -13.61 15.36 -13.27
CA ILE A 90 -15.02 15.16 -12.90
C ILE A 90 -15.44 16.08 -11.75
N ASN A 91 -14.55 16.35 -10.78
CA ASN A 91 -14.82 17.27 -9.69
C ASN A 91 -15.00 18.71 -10.17
N GLY A 92 -14.10 19.22 -11.01
CA GLY A 92 -14.26 20.55 -11.60
C GLY A 92 -15.49 20.63 -12.52
N PHE A 93 -15.87 19.54 -13.19
CA PHE A 93 -17.15 19.49 -13.91
C PHE A 93 -18.33 19.71 -12.95
N TYR A 94 -18.34 19.02 -11.81
CA TYR A 94 -19.38 19.13 -10.79
C TYR A 94 -19.46 20.54 -10.16
N GLU A 95 -18.31 21.13 -9.83
CA GLU A 95 -18.25 22.44 -9.15
C GLU A 95 -18.82 23.60 -9.97
N SER A 96 -18.84 23.47 -11.30
CA SER A 96 -19.40 24.47 -12.23
C SER A 96 -20.89 24.26 -12.56
N ILE A 97 -21.59 23.30 -11.96
CA ILE A 97 -23.01 23.06 -12.24
C ILE A 97 -23.88 23.97 -11.40
N GLU A 98 -24.57 24.89 -12.08
CA GLU A 98 -25.53 25.80 -11.46
C GLU A 98 -26.99 25.51 -11.84
N LYS A 99 -27.23 24.77 -12.93
CA LYS A 99 -28.54 24.59 -13.57
C LYS A 99 -28.80 23.14 -13.96
N ASP A 100 -30.07 22.78 -14.05
CA ASP A 100 -30.49 21.43 -14.48
C ASP A 100 -30.39 21.20 -15.99
N GLU A 101 -30.54 22.27 -16.78
CA GLU A 101 -30.33 22.26 -18.23
C GLU A 101 -29.09 23.09 -18.56
N ILE A 102 -28.14 22.45 -19.24
CA ILE A 102 -26.84 23.03 -19.57
C ILE A 102 -26.80 23.36 -21.06
N THR A 103 -26.67 24.64 -21.39
CA THR A 103 -26.46 25.10 -22.77
C THR A 103 -25.03 24.78 -23.24
N ILE A 104 -24.76 24.92 -24.54
CA ILE A 104 -23.42 24.63 -25.07
C ILE A 104 -22.35 25.58 -24.55
N ASP A 105 -22.66 26.87 -24.40
CA ASP A 105 -21.72 27.83 -23.82
C ASP A 105 -21.41 27.50 -22.35
N GLU A 106 -22.44 27.09 -21.58
CA GLU A 106 -22.26 26.65 -20.20
C GLU A 106 -21.46 25.34 -20.13
N PHE A 107 -21.73 24.38 -21.02
CA PHE A 107 -20.97 23.13 -21.08
C PHE A 107 -19.49 23.40 -21.38
N ILE A 108 -19.19 24.30 -22.32
CA ILE A 108 -17.82 24.72 -22.64
C ILE A 108 -17.15 25.38 -21.43
N ALA A 109 -17.87 26.24 -20.70
CA ALA A 109 -17.36 26.84 -19.47
C ALA A 109 -17.05 25.77 -18.40
N ILE A 110 -17.97 24.81 -18.20
CA ILE A 110 -17.81 23.71 -17.24
C ILE A 110 -16.59 22.85 -17.57
N ILE A 111 -16.39 22.42 -18.82
CA ILE A 111 -15.25 21.57 -19.18
C ILE A 111 -13.91 22.32 -19.14
N ASN A 112 -13.91 23.64 -19.35
CA ASN A 112 -12.71 24.45 -19.19
C ASN A 112 -12.32 24.57 -17.71
N HIS A 113 -13.31 24.74 -16.83
CA HIS A 113 -13.06 24.70 -15.39
C HIS A 113 -12.65 23.30 -14.92
N ALA A 114 -13.26 22.24 -15.45
CA ALA A 114 -12.85 20.86 -15.23
C ALA A 114 -11.38 20.61 -15.61
N TYR A 115 -10.93 21.19 -16.74
CA TYR A 115 -9.53 21.19 -17.12
C TYR A 115 -8.66 21.94 -16.11
N ASP A 116 -9.04 23.15 -15.70
CA ASP A 116 -8.28 23.94 -14.72
C ASP A 116 -8.11 23.19 -13.40
N GLU A 117 -9.16 22.51 -12.92
CA GLU A 117 -9.12 21.70 -11.69
C GLU A 117 -8.22 20.47 -11.85
N ALA A 118 -8.30 19.76 -12.98
CA ALA A 118 -7.39 18.65 -13.27
C ALA A 118 -5.93 19.10 -13.43
N TYR A 119 -5.71 20.28 -13.99
CA TYR A 119 -4.37 20.88 -14.11
C TYR A 119 -3.83 21.25 -12.72
N GLN A 120 -4.67 21.86 -11.88
CA GLN A 120 -4.34 22.29 -10.53
C GLN A 120 -4.24 21.13 -9.53
N SER A 121 -4.76 19.94 -9.81
CA SER A 121 -4.61 18.79 -8.92
C SER A 121 -3.21 18.18 -8.94
N ILE A 122 -2.47 18.40 -10.03
CA ILE A 122 -1.13 17.87 -10.27
C ILE A 122 -0.09 18.89 -9.78
N ASN A 123 1.01 18.43 -9.18
CA ASN A 123 2.10 19.35 -8.81
C ASN A 123 2.90 19.85 -10.04
N THR A 124 3.24 18.96 -10.97
CA THR A 124 3.96 19.29 -12.21
C THR A 124 3.22 18.72 -13.42
N PRO A 125 2.28 19.50 -14.02
CA PRO A 125 1.56 19.07 -15.22
C PRO A 125 2.49 18.89 -16.43
N VAL A 126 2.28 17.82 -17.19
CA VAL A 126 3.11 17.49 -18.36
C VAL A 126 2.23 17.49 -19.61
N GLU A 127 2.54 18.34 -20.59
CA GLU A 127 1.92 18.30 -21.91
C GLU A 127 2.40 17.07 -22.71
N GLY A 128 1.56 16.55 -23.60
CA GLY A 128 1.71 15.22 -24.19
C GLY A 128 0.99 14.11 -23.43
N THR A 129 0.23 14.46 -22.37
CA THR A 129 -0.53 13.51 -21.53
C THR A 129 -2.04 13.82 -21.54
N MET A 130 -2.82 13.13 -20.69
CA MET A 130 -4.26 13.34 -20.50
C MET A 130 -4.68 14.83 -20.40
N ILE A 131 -3.89 15.67 -19.73
CA ILE A 131 -4.16 17.10 -19.57
C ILE A 131 -4.19 17.85 -20.91
N THR A 132 -3.35 17.46 -21.87
CA THR A 132 -3.35 18.03 -23.24
C THR A 132 -4.69 17.81 -23.92
N LEU A 133 -5.28 16.61 -23.75
CA LEU A 133 -6.53 16.24 -24.40
C LEU A 133 -7.73 16.90 -23.72
N MET A 134 -7.71 17.04 -22.39
CA MET A 134 -8.72 17.82 -21.66
C MET A 134 -8.77 19.27 -22.14
N ARG A 135 -7.61 19.92 -22.29
CA ARG A 135 -7.50 21.29 -22.86
C ARG A 135 -7.97 21.35 -24.31
N ALA A 136 -7.54 20.38 -25.13
CA ALA A 136 -7.88 20.33 -26.55
C ALA A 136 -9.38 20.14 -26.79
N TRP A 137 -10.06 19.39 -25.92
CA TRP A 137 -11.50 19.19 -25.99
C TRP A 137 -12.28 20.51 -25.83
N GLY A 138 -11.98 21.29 -24.79
CA GLY A 138 -12.58 22.61 -24.57
C GLY A 138 -12.31 23.58 -25.73
N ASN A 139 -11.06 23.62 -26.20
CA ASN A 139 -10.67 24.46 -27.34
C ASN A 139 -11.39 24.09 -28.64
N ALA A 140 -11.53 22.79 -28.93
CA ALA A 140 -12.19 22.31 -30.14
C ALA A 140 -13.67 22.72 -30.14
N LEU A 141 -14.39 22.47 -29.04
CA LEU A 141 -15.79 22.89 -28.90
C LEU A 141 -15.96 24.40 -29.02
N ASN A 142 -15.12 25.18 -28.32
CA ASN A 142 -15.19 26.64 -28.36
C ASN A 142 -14.93 27.20 -29.76
N SER A 143 -14.04 26.58 -30.54
CA SER A 143 -13.73 27.02 -31.91
C SER A 143 -14.86 26.74 -32.92
N LEU A 144 -15.73 25.77 -32.62
CA LEU A 144 -16.76 25.28 -33.55
C LEU A 144 -18.17 25.75 -33.19
N LYS A 145 -18.39 26.31 -31.99
CA LYS A 145 -19.73 26.65 -31.47
C LYS A 145 -20.53 27.62 -32.33
N ASP A 146 -19.85 28.57 -33.01
CA ASP A 146 -20.49 29.61 -33.82
C ASP A 146 -20.82 29.14 -35.26
N ALA A 147 -20.52 27.89 -35.62
CA ALA A 147 -20.69 27.36 -36.97
C ALA A 147 -22.12 26.84 -37.28
N GLY A 148 -23.10 27.11 -36.42
CA GLY A 148 -24.50 26.73 -36.61
C GLY A 148 -24.76 25.22 -36.61
N HIS A 149 -23.92 24.45 -35.91
CA HIS A 149 -24.02 22.99 -35.82
C HIS A 149 -25.09 22.55 -34.80
N THR A 150 -25.67 21.37 -35.02
CA THR A 150 -26.41 20.69 -33.94
C THR A 150 -25.42 20.27 -32.84
N VAL A 151 -25.91 20.00 -31.63
CA VAL A 151 -25.05 19.54 -30.52
C VAL A 151 -24.25 18.28 -30.89
N ILE A 152 -24.90 17.33 -31.55
CA ILE A 152 -24.26 16.07 -31.97
C ILE A 152 -23.19 16.33 -33.05
N ASP A 153 -23.47 17.22 -34.01
CA ASP A 153 -22.51 17.58 -35.06
C ASP A 153 -21.30 18.33 -34.48
N LEU A 154 -21.54 19.26 -33.55
CA LEU A 154 -20.51 20.02 -32.85
C LEU A 154 -19.57 19.07 -32.10
N PHE A 155 -20.13 18.16 -31.29
CA PHE A 155 -19.34 17.21 -30.52
C PHE A 155 -18.58 16.23 -31.42
N THR A 156 -19.22 15.74 -32.49
CA THR A 156 -18.59 14.81 -33.43
C THR A 156 -17.38 15.45 -34.14
N LYS A 157 -17.51 16.70 -34.58
CA LYS A 157 -16.40 17.45 -35.21
C LYS A 157 -15.30 17.81 -34.21
N ALA A 158 -15.67 18.21 -33.00
CA ALA A 158 -14.68 18.47 -31.94
C ALA A 158 -13.91 17.18 -31.58
N TYR A 159 -14.57 16.02 -31.61
CA TYR A 159 -13.93 14.72 -31.40
C TYR A 159 -12.93 14.35 -32.51
N GLU A 160 -13.23 14.68 -33.77
CA GLU A 160 -12.26 14.52 -34.87
C GLU A 160 -10.98 15.34 -34.63
N MET A 161 -11.13 16.59 -34.15
CA MET A 161 -9.99 17.43 -33.76
C MET A 161 -9.22 16.83 -32.57
N LEU A 162 -9.93 16.27 -31.59
CA LEU A 162 -9.34 15.62 -30.42
C LEU A 162 -8.52 14.37 -30.80
N GLN A 163 -9.00 13.57 -31.76
CA GLN A 163 -8.28 12.43 -32.33
C GLN A 163 -6.99 12.83 -33.04
N LEU A 164 -6.98 13.97 -33.72
CA LEU A 164 -5.77 14.53 -34.33
C LEU A 164 -4.78 14.98 -33.25
N GLU A 165 -5.25 15.59 -32.17
CA GLU A 165 -4.39 16.00 -31.05
C GLU A 165 -3.79 14.79 -30.32
N LEU A 166 -4.57 13.73 -30.11
CA LEU A 166 -4.08 12.48 -29.53
C LEU A 166 -2.88 11.93 -30.31
N LYS A 167 -2.95 11.92 -31.65
CA LYS A 167 -1.84 11.46 -32.49
C LYS A 167 -0.57 12.29 -32.32
N LYS A 168 -0.70 13.59 -32.02
CA LYS A 168 0.47 14.46 -31.79
C LYS A 168 1.19 14.13 -30.49
N THR A 169 0.49 13.58 -29.47
CA THR A 169 1.11 13.22 -28.19
C THR A 169 2.29 12.27 -28.35
N THR A 170 2.28 11.39 -29.36
CA THR A 170 3.40 10.50 -29.70
C THR A 170 4.72 11.24 -29.90
N GLU A 171 4.69 12.48 -30.38
CA GLU A 171 5.89 13.28 -30.63
C GLU A 171 6.22 14.27 -29.51
N MET A 172 5.35 14.41 -28.50
CA MET A 172 5.49 15.42 -27.44
C MET A 172 6.43 14.98 -26.32
N LEU A 173 6.53 13.67 -26.05
CA LEU A 173 7.40 13.09 -25.03
C LEU A 173 8.37 12.09 -25.64
N ALA A 174 9.62 12.12 -25.20
CA ALA A 174 10.68 11.24 -25.73
C ALA A 174 10.31 9.76 -25.59
N VAL A 175 9.81 9.35 -24.42
CA VAL A 175 9.42 7.95 -24.16
C VAL A 175 8.26 7.47 -25.06
N LEU A 176 7.28 8.34 -25.34
CA LEU A 176 6.16 8.01 -26.24
C LEU A 176 6.65 7.85 -27.68
N LYS A 177 7.57 8.72 -28.10
CA LYS A 177 8.17 8.72 -29.44
C LYS A 177 9.02 7.48 -29.66
N GLU A 178 9.85 7.13 -28.69
CA GLU A 178 10.72 5.94 -28.74
C GLU A 178 9.90 4.66 -28.85
N ASN A 179 8.81 4.56 -28.07
CA ASN A 179 7.90 3.43 -28.08
C ASN A 179 6.86 3.47 -29.21
N LYS A 180 6.77 4.58 -29.96
CA LYS A 180 5.80 4.82 -31.05
C LYS A 180 4.34 4.62 -30.60
N VAL A 181 4.03 5.06 -29.39
CA VAL A 181 2.69 5.00 -28.80
C VAL A 181 2.18 6.40 -28.49
N VAL A 182 0.87 6.53 -28.30
CA VAL A 182 0.26 7.73 -27.69
C VAL A 182 0.25 7.56 -26.17
N ASP A 183 0.03 8.64 -25.43
CA ASP A 183 -0.18 8.53 -23.98
C ASP A 183 -1.43 7.69 -23.65
N ALA A 184 -1.27 6.74 -22.72
CA ALA A 184 -2.34 5.83 -22.32
C ALA A 184 -3.49 6.58 -21.64
N GLY A 185 -3.17 7.53 -20.76
CA GLY A 185 -4.17 8.36 -20.06
C GLY A 185 -4.97 9.22 -21.04
N ALA A 186 -4.28 9.89 -21.95
CA ALA A 186 -4.86 10.68 -23.04
C ALA A 186 -5.81 9.85 -23.89
N LYS A 187 -5.38 8.67 -24.33
CA LYS A 187 -6.24 7.76 -25.12
C LYS A 187 -7.46 7.32 -24.31
N GLY A 188 -7.30 7.06 -23.02
CA GLY A 188 -8.41 6.78 -22.10
C GLY A 188 -9.44 7.91 -22.06
N PHE A 189 -9.01 9.17 -21.94
CA PHE A 189 -9.91 10.32 -22.00
C PHE A 189 -10.63 10.45 -23.35
N VAL A 190 -9.94 10.19 -24.45
CA VAL A 190 -10.55 10.19 -25.79
C VAL A 190 -11.62 9.10 -25.91
N HIS A 191 -11.39 7.91 -25.36
CA HIS A 191 -12.42 6.86 -25.29
C HIS A 191 -13.61 7.25 -24.40
N PHE A 192 -13.39 7.99 -23.31
CA PHE A 192 -14.49 8.52 -22.52
C PHE A 192 -15.35 9.49 -23.35
N VAL A 193 -14.73 10.45 -24.04
CA VAL A 193 -15.43 11.40 -24.92
C VAL A 193 -16.18 10.67 -26.05
N GLU A 194 -15.57 9.65 -26.65
CA GLU A 194 -16.21 8.81 -27.66
C GLU A 194 -17.51 8.17 -27.13
N GLY A 195 -17.46 7.54 -25.95
CA GLY A 195 -18.64 6.94 -25.33
C GLY A 195 -19.68 7.99 -24.92
N PHE A 196 -19.25 9.16 -24.44
CA PHE A 196 -20.12 10.29 -24.14
C PHE A 196 -20.94 10.69 -25.38
N ILE A 197 -20.29 10.78 -26.55
CA ILE A 197 -20.92 11.14 -27.83
C ILE A 197 -21.86 10.02 -28.32
N LYS A 198 -21.46 8.74 -28.20
CA LYS A 198 -22.33 7.59 -28.54
C LYS A 198 -23.65 7.66 -27.78
N SER A 199 -23.61 8.02 -26.49
CA SER A 199 -24.83 8.21 -25.69
C SER A 199 -25.73 9.31 -26.22
N LEU A 200 -25.17 10.45 -26.62
CA LEU A 200 -25.95 11.56 -27.20
C LEU A 200 -26.60 11.19 -28.54
N LYS A 201 -26.01 10.25 -29.28
CA LYS A 201 -26.58 9.68 -30.51
C LYS A 201 -27.65 8.61 -30.26
N GLY A 202 -27.86 8.21 -29.00
CA GLY A 202 -28.74 7.10 -28.64
C GLY A 202 -28.16 5.72 -28.96
N GLU A 203 -26.85 5.63 -29.19
CA GLU A 203 -26.16 4.37 -29.44
C GLU A 203 -25.89 3.65 -28.10
N GLU A 204 -26.15 2.34 -28.05
CA GLU A 204 -25.74 1.51 -26.93
C GLU A 204 -24.29 1.04 -27.12
N VAL A 205 -23.49 1.11 -26.05
CA VAL A 205 -22.18 0.46 -26.00
C VAL A 205 -22.36 -0.91 -25.34
N SER A 206 -22.30 -1.96 -26.15
CA SER A 206 -22.26 -3.34 -25.65
C SER A 206 -20.91 -3.59 -24.99
N VAL A 207 -20.89 -3.78 -23.67
CA VAL A 207 -19.71 -4.27 -22.97
C VAL A 207 -19.73 -5.79 -23.08
N GLU A 208 -18.95 -6.35 -24.02
CA GLU A 208 -18.63 -7.77 -23.94
C GLU A 208 -17.71 -7.98 -22.74
N PHE A 209 -18.27 -8.41 -21.61
CA PHE A 209 -17.49 -8.92 -20.49
C PHE A 209 -16.85 -10.23 -20.94
N HIS A 210 -15.66 -10.15 -21.51
CA HIS A 210 -14.80 -11.31 -21.59
C HIS A 210 -14.20 -11.53 -20.20
N ASP A 211 -14.79 -12.45 -19.44
CA ASP A 211 -14.09 -13.12 -18.34
C ASP A 211 -12.90 -13.88 -18.95
N ILE A 212 -11.74 -13.24 -18.94
CA ILE A 212 -10.45 -13.84 -19.29
C ILE A 212 -9.55 -13.61 -18.07
N PRO A 213 -8.83 -14.65 -17.61
CA PRO A 213 -8.26 -14.72 -16.27
C PRO A 213 -7.34 -13.53 -15.94
N GLU A 214 -7.24 -13.20 -14.64
CA GLU A 214 -6.16 -12.41 -14.03
C GLU A 214 -4.81 -13.12 -14.32
N VAL A 215 -4.33 -12.96 -15.55
CA VAL A 215 -2.93 -13.16 -15.91
C VAL A 215 -2.56 -11.90 -16.64
N THR A 216 -2.02 -10.94 -15.89
CA THR A 216 -1.13 -9.94 -16.47
C THR A 216 0.00 -10.73 -17.14
N GLU A 217 -0.09 -10.94 -18.45
CA GLU A 217 1.13 -11.15 -19.25
C GLU A 217 2.01 -9.95 -18.93
N ALA A 218 2.99 -10.17 -18.07
CA ALA A 218 4.03 -9.19 -17.81
C ALA A 218 4.63 -8.86 -19.17
N LEU A 219 4.41 -7.63 -19.65
CA LEU A 219 5.29 -7.06 -20.64
C LEU A 219 6.69 -7.16 -20.01
N HIS A 220 7.56 -7.96 -20.62
CA HIS A 220 8.99 -7.90 -20.35
C HIS A 220 9.42 -6.49 -20.72
N ILE A 221 9.61 -5.65 -19.70
CA ILE A 221 10.03 -4.26 -19.88
C ILE A 221 11.43 -4.17 -19.31
N ASP A 222 12.40 -4.30 -20.20
CA ASP A 222 13.71 -3.71 -20.00
C ASP A 222 13.48 -2.20 -19.87
N HIS A 223 14.01 -1.58 -18.81
CA HIS A 223 13.96 -0.14 -18.51
C HIS A 223 12.73 0.37 -17.72
N LEU A 224 12.59 -0.08 -16.47
CA LEU A 224 11.99 0.80 -15.45
C LEU A 224 13.06 1.83 -15.04
N ASP A 225 12.74 3.12 -15.02
CA ASP A 225 13.62 4.13 -14.44
C ASP A 225 13.58 4.04 -12.90
N GLU A 226 14.74 4.22 -12.25
CA GLU A 226 14.84 4.20 -10.79
C GLU A 226 14.09 5.42 -10.22
N SER A 227 12.98 5.18 -9.52
CA SER A 227 12.26 6.23 -8.80
C SER A 227 13.15 6.83 -7.72
N GLN A 228 13.09 8.16 -7.53
CA GLN A 228 13.82 8.84 -6.47
C GLN A 228 13.31 8.47 -5.07
N PHE A 229 12.02 8.12 -4.96
CA PHE A 229 11.37 7.73 -3.73
C PHE A 229 11.00 6.25 -3.73
N ARG A 230 11.01 5.64 -2.55
CA ARG A 230 10.74 4.22 -2.39
C ARG A 230 9.27 3.84 -2.51
N TYR A 231 8.38 4.63 -1.92
CA TYR A 231 6.98 4.23 -1.75
C TYR A 231 6.02 5.04 -2.61
N CYS A 232 5.15 4.34 -3.34
CA CYS A 232 3.93 4.90 -3.88
C CYS A 232 2.85 4.85 -2.80
N THR A 233 2.35 6.01 -2.38
CA THR A 233 1.42 6.15 -1.25
C THR A 233 0.10 6.74 -1.72
N GLU A 234 -1.00 6.03 -1.46
CA GLU A 234 -2.36 6.52 -1.73
C GLU A 234 -3.23 6.54 -0.47
N ALA A 235 -4.09 7.55 -0.38
CA ALA A 235 -5.05 7.70 0.71
C ALA A 235 -6.41 8.18 0.22
N LEU A 236 -7.49 7.65 0.80
CA LEU A 236 -8.83 8.24 0.72
C LEU A 236 -9.21 8.77 2.10
N LEU A 237 -9.53 10.06 2.16
CA LEU A 237 -9.91 10.78 3.36
C LEU A 237 -11.37 11.24 3.26
N ALA A 238 -12.09 11.19 4.38
CA ALA A 238 -13.38 11.84 4.54
C ALA A 238 -13.38 12.80 5.73
N ALA A 239 -13.90 14.00 5.53
CA ALA A 239 -14.17 14.96 6.59
C ALA A 239 -15.40 15.82 6.25
N ASN A 240 -15.66 16.86 7.04
CA ASN A 240 -16.77 17.78 6.79
C ASN A 240 -16.31 19.12 6.19
N ASP A 241 -15.04 19.49 6.35
CA ASP A 241 -14.49 20.78 5.92
C ASP A 241 -12.99 20.67 5.64
N LEU A 242 -12.63 20.05 4.51
CA LEU A 242 -11.24 19.90 4.06
C LEU A 242 -10.76 21.15 3.32
N ASN A 243 -9.62 21.68 3.76
CA ASN A 243 -8.85 22.65 3.00
C ASN A 243 -7.88 21.92 2.05
N VAL A 244 -8.37 21.59 0.85
CA VAL A 244 -7.61 20.85 -0.18
C VAL A 244 -6.29 21.55 -0.54
N GLY A 245 -6.30 22.88 -0.66
CA GLY A 245 -5.12 23.65 -1.02
C GLY A 245 -4.02 23.62 0.05
N GLU A 246 -4.39 23.71 1.33
CA GLU A 246 -3.46 23.59 2.46
C GLU A 246 -2.87 22.17 2.54
N ILE A 247 -3.72 21.14 2.43
CA ILE A 247 -3.28 19.75 2.45
C ILE A 247 -2.31 19.47 1.30
N LYS A 248 -2.64 19.91 0.08
CA LYS A 248 -1.76 19.78 -1.09
C LYS A 248 -0.42 20.48 -0.85
N SER A 249 -0.44 21.71 -0.34
CA SER A 249 0.79 22.47 -0.08
C SER A 249 1.70 21.78 0.92
N PHE A 250 1.16 21.18 1.98
CA PHE A 250 1.95 20.44 2.95
C PHE A 250 2.49 19.13 2.38
N LEU A 251 1.64 18.33 1.74
CA LEU A 251 2.05 17.05 1.14
C LEU A 251 3.14 17.23 0.07
N ASN A 252 3.15 18.36 -0.64
CA ASN A 252 4.17 18.67 -1.63
C ASN A 252 5.59 18.80 -1.02
N THR A 253 5.70 18.95 0.30
CA THR A 253 6.98 18.97 1.01
C THR A 253 7.50 17.58 1.38
N LEU A 254 6.68 16.54 1.23
CA LEU A 254 6.99 15.18 1.68
C LEU A 254 7.40 14.22 0.55
N GLY A 255 7.36 14.65 -0.71
CA GLY A 255 7.60 13.76 -1.84
C GLY A 255 7.46 14.43 -3.20
N ASP A 256 7.41 13.62 -4.25
CA ASP A 256 7.13 14.06 -5.62
C ASP A 256 5.85 13.42 -6.18
N SER A 257 5.55 13.75 -7.45
CA SER A 257 4.43 13.16 -8.20
C SER A 257 3.08 13.29 -7.49
N LEU A 258 2.92 14.32 -6.66
CA LEU A 258 1.71 14.56 -5.89
C LEU A 258 0.53 14.87 -6.81
N VAL A 259 -0.54 14.09 -6.66
CA VAL A 259 -1.86 14.35 -7.25
C VAL A 259 -2.91 14.29 -6.15
N VAL A 260 -3.75 15.32 -6.08
CA VAL A 260 -4.80 15.45 -5.07
C VAL A 260 -6.14 15.76 -5.73
N ALA A 261 -7.11 14.85 -5.63
CA ALA A 261 -8.47 15.06 -6.14
C ALA A 261 -9.46 15.07 -4.99
N GLY A 262 -10.31 16.07 -4.89
CA GLY A 262 -11.32 16.10 -3.84
C GLY A 262 -11.95 17.45 -3.62
N ASN A 263 -12.83 17.48 -2.63
CA ASN A 263 -13.56 18.66 -2.19
C ASN A 263 -13.57 18.71 -0.65
N ALA A 264 -14.37 19.61 -0.07
CA ALA A 264 -14.48 19.78 1.38
C ALA A 264 -14.89 18.50 2.14
N ARG A 265 -15.49 17.50 1.48
CA ARG A 265 -16.01 16.29 2.13
C ARG A 265 -15.13 15.06 1.94
N ARG A 266 -14.48 14.93 0.78
CA ARG A 266 -13.67 13.77 0.42
C ARG A 266 -12.42 14.19 -0.32
N LEU A 267 -11.32 13.48 -0.05
CA LEU A 267 -10.03 13.75 -0.67
C LEU A 267 -9.33 12.44 -1.00
N ARG A 268 -8.87 12.32 -2.24
CA ARG A 268 -8.00 11.27 -2.72
C ARG A 268 -6.61 11.85 -2.96
N VAL A 269 -5.61 11.19 -2.41
CA VAL A 269 -4.20 11.58 -2.50
C VAL A 269 -3.41 10.45 -3.12
N HIS A 270 -2.48 10.80 -4.00
CA HIS A 270 -1.36 9.96 -4.43
C HIS A 270 -0.07 10.76 -4.34
N ILE A 271 0.98 10.17 -3.78
CA ILE A 271 2.31 10.77 -3.62
C ILE A 271 3.39 9.70 -3.62
N HIS A 272 4.53 9.98 -4.24
CA HIS A 272 5.74 9.17 -4.06
C HIS A 272 6.59 9.75 -2.92
N THR A 273 6.91 8.95 -1.92
CA THR A 273 7.59 9.41 -0.69
C THR A 273 8.41 8.30 -0.03
N ASP A 274 9.37 8.68 0.82
CA ASP A 274 10.07 7.76 1.74
C ASP A 274 9.47 7.77 3.15
N VAL A 275 8.50 8.64 3.41
CA VAL A 275 7.88 8.86 4.74
C VAL A 275 6.35 8.70 4.72
N PRO A 276 5.82 7.53 4.27
CA PRO A 276 4.38 7.28 4.25
C PRO A 276 3.73 7.48 5.64
N ASP A 277 4.43 7.15 6.72
CA ASP A 277 3.99 7.39 8.10
C ASP A 277 3.63 8.85 8.37
N GLN A 278 4.45 9.80 7.89
CA GLN A 278 4.19 11.23 8.05
C GLN A 278 3.02 11.70 7.20
N VAL A 279 2.87 11.16 5.99
CA VAL A 279 1.70 11.43 5.12
C VAL A 279 0.41 11.01 5.83
N PHE A 280 0.32 9.77 6.33
CA PHE A 280 -0.88 9.30 7.00
C PHE A 280 -1.10 9.96 8.36
N GLN A 281 -0.04 10.30 9.10
CA GLN A 281 -0.17 11.05 10.35
C GLN A 281 -0.78 12.44 10.10
N TYR A 282 -0.35 13.14 9.06
CA TYR A 282 -0.90 14.44 8.68
C TYR A 282 -2.34 14.32 8.17
N LEU A 283 -2.63 13.35 7.29
CA LEU A 283 -3.99 13.14 6.80
C LEU A 283 -4.97 12.78 7.93
N ALA A 284 -4.54 11.97 8.89
CA ALA A 284 -5.34 11.59 10.06
C ALA A 284 -5.69 12.79 10.96
N SER A 285 -4.94 13.89 10.93
CA SER A 285 -5.28 15.10 11.68
C SER A 285 -6.32 15.99 10.97
N HIS A 286 -6.61 15.73 9.70
CA HIS A 286 -7.55 16.51 8.88
C HIS A 286 -8.88 15.77 8.60
N GLY A 287 -8.92 14.46 8.80
CA GLY A 287 -10.13 13.68 8.58
C GLY A 287 -9.99 12.20 8.93
N LYS A 288 -11.06 11.44 8.65
CA LYS A 288 -11.06 9.98 8.78
C LYS A 288 -10.46 9.35 7.54
N ILE A 289 -9.38 8.60 7.71
CA ILE A 289 -8.81 7.80 6.63
C ILE A 289 -9.70 6.59 6.39
N LEU A 290 -10.26 6.51 5.18
CA LEU A 290 -11.12 5.43 4.71
C LEU A 290 -10.31 4.31 4.03
N GLU A 291 -9.29 4.67 3.25
CA GLU A 291 -8.41 3.73 2.56
C GLU A 291 -6.95 4.18 2.64
N GLN A 292 -6.04 3.21 2.68
CA GLN A 292 -4.60 3.39 2.64
C GLN A 292 -3.98 2.37 1.70
N LYS A 293 -2.99 2.79 0.91
CA LYS A 293 -2.18 1.91 0.08
C LYS A 293 -0.73 2.41 0.10
N VAL A 294 0.21 1.50 0.28
CA VAL A 294 1.65 1.79 0.21
C VAL A 294 2.32 0.65 -0.53
N ASP A 295 2.86 0.93 -1.70
CA ASP A 295 3.59 -0.03 -2.52
C ASP A 295 5.09 0.33 -2.53
N ASP A 296 5.95 -0.68 -2.35
CA ASP A 296 7.41 -0.52 -2.40
C ASP A 296 7.90 -0.61 -3.86
N MET A 297 8.03 0.54 -4.51
CA MET A 297 8.43 0.66 -5.90
C MET A 297 9.86 0.19 -6.14
N VAL A 298 10.77 0.44 -5.19
CA VAL A 298 12.18 -0.02 -5.30
C VAL A 298 12.22 -1.55 -5.26
N ARG A 299 11.50 -2.19 -4.34
CA ARG A 299 11.41 -3.66 -4.27
C ARG A 299 10.77 -4.26 -5.54
N GLN A 300 9.73 -3.62 -6.07
CA GLN A 300 9.10 -4.04 -7.32
C GLN A 300 10.06 -3.91 -8.50
N PHE A 301 10.76 -2.77 -8.62
CA PHE A 301 11.77 -2.53 -9.64
C PHE A 301 12.90 -3.58 -9.58
N GLU A 302 13.45 -3.82 -8.40
CA GLU A 302 14.51 -4.79 -8.18
C GLU A 302 14.09 -6.21 -8.52
N MET A 303 12.84 -6.60 -8.21
CA MET A 303 12.32 -7.93 -8.52
C MET A 303 12.27 -8.22 -10.03
N VAL A 304 11.99 -7.19 -10.83
CA VAL A 304 11.89 -7.30 -12.29
C VAL A 304 13.27 -7.19 -12.96
N ASN A 305 14.06 -6.18 -12.59
CA ASN A 305 15.27 -5.81 -13.32
C ASN A 305 16.58 -6.27 -12.64
N HIS A 306 16.61 -6.33 -11.31
CA HIS A 306 17.84 -6.54 -10.53
C HIS A 306 17.71 -7.70 -9.53
N LYS A 307 17.08 -8.79 -9.96
CA LYS A 307 16.90 -9.98 -9.13
C LYS A 307 18.26 -10.61 -8.80
N LYS A 308 18.63 -10.66 -7.52
CA LYS A 308 19.90 -11.24 -7.04
C LYS A 308 19.82 -12.76 -6.81
N TYR A 309 18.67 -13.28 -6.41
CA TYR A 309 18.53 -14.64 -5.94
C TYR A 309 17.42 -15.40 -6.66
N SER A 310 17.62 -16.70 -6.91
CA SER A 310 16.60 -17.55 -7.52
C SER A 310 15.45 -17.92 -6.57
N ILE A 311 15.71 -17.89 -5.26
CA ILE A 311 14.74 -18.15 -4.19
C ILE A 311 14.29 -16.81 -3.61
N ALA A 312 13.00 -16.52 -3.65
CA ALA A 312 12.44 -15.39 -2.93
C ALA A 312 12.22 -15.74 -1.45
N LEU A 313 12.70 -14.88 -0.56
CA LEU A 313 12.49 -15.02 0.89
C LEU A 313 11.42 -14.03 1.33
N VAL A 314 10.36 -14.54 1.95
CA VAL A 314 9.22 -13.76 2.43
C VAL A 314 9.13 -13.84 3.95
N THR A 315 8.78 -12.74 4.59
CA THR A 315 8.40 -12.74 6.01
C THR A 315 7.31 -11.71 6.28
N ASP A 316 6.74 -11.70 7.48
CA ASP A 316 5.80 -10.67 7.93
C ASP A 316 6.52 -9.61 8.80
N SER A 317 5.89 -8.45 8.99
CA SER A 317 6.51 -7.32 9.69
C SER A 317 6.84 -7.58 11.16
N ILE A 318 6.31 -8.64 11.80
CA ILE A 318 6.64 -9.01 13.19
C ILE A 318 8.09 -9.50 13.29
N ALA A 319 8.75 -9.92 12.20
CA ALA A 319 10.11 -10.43 12.24
C ALA A 319 11.16 -9.46 12.81
N ASP A 320 10.85 -8.17 13.02
CA ASP A 320 11.78 -7.18 13.59
C ASP A 320 13.19 -7.30 13.00
N LEU A 321 13.24 -7.19 11.68
CA LEU A 321 14.46 -7.15 10.88
C LEU A 321 14.69 -5.71 10.36
N PRO A 322 15.91 -5.16 10.48
CA PRO A 322 16.24 -3.83 9.95
C PRO A 322 16.06 -3.72 8.44
N GLN A 323 15.59 -2.58 7.96
CA GLN A 323 15.39 -2.30 6.53
C GLN A 323 16.68 -2.49 5.72
N THR A 324 17.84 -2.14 6.30
CA THR A 324 19.14 -2.34 5.65
C THR A 324 19.45 -3.81 5.34
N LEU A 325 19.01 -4.75 6.18
CA LEU A 325 19.16 -6.19 5.94
C LEU A 325 18.11 -6.70 4.97
N VAL A 326 16.88 -6.19 5.07
CA VAL A 326 15.79 -6.45 4.10
C VAL A 326 16.26 -6.10 2.70
N ASP A 327 16.89 -4.94 2.52
CA ASP A 327 17.36 -4.47 1.21
C ASP A 327 18.59 -5.21 0.72
N LYS A 328 19.58 -5.43 1.61
CA LYS A 328 20.78 -6.19 1.27
C LYS A 328 20.44 -7.55 0.64
N TYR A 329 19.52 -8.28 1.27
CA TYR A 329 19.16 -9.64 0.88
C TYR A 329 17.87 -9.75 0.06
N GLN A 330 17.33 -8.62 -0.43
CA GLN A 330 16.08 -8.59 -1.19
C GLN A 330 14.91 -9.36 -0.56
N ILE A 331 14.75 -9.22 0.76
CA ILE A 331 13.70 -9.90 1.51
C ILE A 331 12.36 -9.21 1.23
N HIS A 332 11.33 -9.99 0.93
CA HIS A 332 9.98 -9.47 0.74
C HIS A 332 9.23 -9.49 2.08
N GLN A 333 9.11 -8.33 2.72
CA GLN A 333 8.40 -8.21 3.99
C GLN A 333 6.95 -7.76 3.77
N TYR A 334 6.00 -8.55 4.23
CA TYR A 334 4.58 -8.22 4.18
C TYR A 334 4.15 -7.44 5.45
N PRO A 335 3.59 -6.24 5.33
CA PRO A 335 3.17 -5.44 6.47
C PRO A 335 1.88 -5.98 7.08
N LEU A 336 1.86 -6.15 8.41
CA LEU A 336 0.62 -6.49 9.12
C LEU A 336 -0.16 -5.24 9.53
N GLY A 337 -1.48 -5.38 9.64
CA GLY A 337 -2.37 -4.29 9.97
C GLY A 337 -2.55 -4.08 11.48
N LEU A 338 -2.63 -2.83 11.88
CA LEU A 338 -2.95 -2.33 13.21
C LEU A 338 -4.24 -1.51 13.12
N MET A 339 -5.32 -2.03 13.69
CA MET A 339 -6.61 -1.37 13.78
C MET A 339 -6.58 -0.38 14.95
N ILE A 340 -6.63 0.91 14.63
CA ILE A 340 -6.78 2.01 15.57
C ILE A 340 -8.11 2.69 15.26
N ASN A 341 -9.04 2.63 16.20
CA ASN A 341 -10.45 3.00 15.98
C ASN A 341 -11.02 2.21 14.79
N ASP A 342 -11.42 2.87 13.71
CA ASP A 342 -11.96 2.24 12.49
C ASP A 342 -10.97 2.25 11.31
N THR A 343 -9.70 2.57 11.56
CA THR A 343 -8.68 2.70 10.51
C THR A 343 -7.60 1.65 10.72
N THR A 344 -7.29 0.89 9.66
CA THR A 344 -6.15 -0.03 9.65
C THR A 344 -4.90 0.70 9.17
N TYR A 345 -3.88 0.75 10.00
CA TYR A 345 -2.53 1.22 9.68
C TYR A 345 -1.61 0.02 9.44
N TYR A 346 -0.77 0.08 8.41
CA TYR A 346 0.23 -0.92 8.08
C TYR A 346 1.54 -0.70 8.84
N ASP A 347 1.97 -1.72 9.57
CA ASP A 347 3.18 -1.74 10.39
C ASP A 347 4.45 -1.52 9.55
N LYS A 348 5.34 -0.65 10.03
CA LYS A 348 6.60 -0.23 9.39
C LYS A 348 6.45 0.52 8.06
N LEU A 349 5.22 0.87 7.68
CA LEU A 349 4.93 1.71 6.51
C LEU A 349 4.19 2.96 6.95
N THR A 350 2.95 2.80 7.41
CA THR A 350 2.08 3.92 7.78
C THR A 350 2.09 4.20 9.28
N ILE A 351 2.64 3.27 10.08
CA ILE A 351 2.81 3.46 11.52
C ILE A 351 4.05 2.71 12.03
N TYR A 352 4.78 3.39 12.91
CA TYR A 352 5.90 2.82 13.67
C TYR A 352 5.57 2.80 15.17
N SER A 353 6.24 1.93 15.93
CA SER A 353 6.03 1.79 17.38
C SER A 353 6.19 3.11 18.14
N LYS A 354 7.17 3.94 17.75
CA LYS A 354 7.42 5.27 18.33
C LYS A 354 6.19 6.19 18.26
N ASP A 355 5.42 6.11 17.18
CA ASP A 355 4.25 6.97 16.95
C ASP A 355 3.01 6.35 17.57
N PHE A 356 2.88 5.03 17.48
CA PHE A 356 1.87 4.26 18.22
C PHE A 356 1.88 4.58 19.72
N TYR A 357 3.06 4.65 20.36
CA TYR A 357 3.13 4.98 21.78
C TYR A 357 2.67 6.40 22.12
N LYS A 358 2.91 7.38 21.24
CA LYS A 358 2.42 8.76 21.42
C LYS A 358 0.89 8.80 21.35
N MET A 359 0.30 7.98 20.47
CA MET A 359 -1.14 7.90 20.29
C MET A 359 -1.83 7.18 21.46
N MET A 360 -1.21 6.14 22.02
CA MET A 360 -1.83 5.21 22.97
C MET A 360 -2.52 5.87 24.17
N ASP A 361 -1.97 6.96 24.71
CA ASP A 361 -2.55 7.66 25.88
C ASP A 361 -3.82 8.45 25.54
N SER A 362 -4.04 8.76 24.26
CA SER A 362 -5.22 9.48 23.75
C SER A 362 -6.35 8.58 23.23
N LEU A 363 -6.12 7.26 23.14
CA LEU A 363 -7.10 6.34 22.55
C LEU A 363 -8.16 5.90 23.56
N GLU A 364 -9.42 6.11 23.21
CA GLU A 364 -10.56 5.60 23.99
C GLU A 364 -10.63 4.06 23.96
N VAL A 365 -10.40 3.49 22.78
CA VAL A 365 -10.42 2.05 22.54
C VAL A 365 -9.00 1.56 22.32
N TYR A 366 -8.66 0.43 22.96
CA TYR A 366 -7.33 -0.15 22.78
C TYR A 366 -7.18 -0.74 21.38
N PRO A 367 -6.09 -0.41 20.67
CA PRO A 367 -5.85 -0.94 19.34
C PRO A 367 -5.76 -2.46 19.31
N THR A 368 -6.09 -3.01 18.15
CA THR A 368 -6.00 -4.45 17.88
C THR A 368 -5.20 -4.69 16.61
N SER A 369 -4.49 -5.80 16.53
CA SER A 369 -3.86 -6.23 15.27
C SER A 369 -4.90 -6.90 14.37
N SER A 370 -4.83 -6.68 13.07
CA SER A 370 -5.58 -7.45 12.06
C SER A 370 -4.69 -8.51 11.41
N GLN A 371 -5.31 -9.61 10.97
CA GLN A 371 -4.66 -10.56 10.08
C GLN A 371 -4.49 -9.94 8.69
N PRO A 372 -3.57 -10.47 7.85
CA PRO A 372 -3.49 -10.07 6.44
C PRO A 372 -4.86 -10.17 5.76
N ASN A 373 -5.19 -9.20 4.90
CA ASN A 373 -6.34 -9.33 4.00
C ASN A 373 -6.03 -10.44 2.98
N PRO A 374 -6.89 -11.47 2.83
CA PRO A 374 -6.62 -12.57 1.91
C PRO A 374 -6.37 -12.13 0.46
N LYS A 375 -7.19 -11.24 -0.11
CA LYS A 375 -7.02 -10.79 -1.50
C LYS A 375 -5.74 -9.97 -1.67
N SER A 376 -5.39 -9.11 -0.71
CA SER A 376 -4.11 -8.37 -0.76
C SER A 376 -2.90 -9.31 -0.72
N LEU A 377 -2.96 -10.35 0.12
CA LEU A 377 -1.89 -11.34 0.22
C LEU A 377 -1.79 -12.23 -1.02
N GLU A 378 -2.93 -12.59 -1.62
CA GLU A 378 -2.98 -13.29 -2.91
C GLU A 378 -2.37 -12.46 -4.03
N ASN A 379 -2.69 -11.18 -4.11
CA ASN A 379 -2.09 -10.28 -5.09
C ASN A 379 -0.58 -10.17 -4.90
N PHE A 380 -0.11 -10.07 -3.65
CA PHE A 380 1.31 -10.08 -3.32
C PHE A 380 2.02 -11.35 -3.82
N PHE A 381 1.44 -12.53 -3.61
CA PHE A 381 2.01 -13.78 -4.12
C PHE A 381 1.88 -13.92 -5.65
N SER A 382 0.81 -13.43 -6.25
CA SER A 382 0.63 -13.42 -7.72
C SER A 382 1.74 -12.62 -8.39
N GLN A 383 2.06 -11.42 -7.86
CA GLN A 383 3.20 -10.64 -8.33
C GLN A 383 4.52 -11.38 -8.15
N LEU A 384 4.77 -11.96 -6.97
CA LEU A 384 6.02 -12.64 -6.69
C LEU A 384 6.26 -13.88 -7.56
N THR A 385 5.20 -14.69 -7.75
CA THR A 385 5.23 -15.94 -8.52
C THR A 385 5.35 -15.74 -10.03
N THR A 386 5.03 -14.54 -10.52
CA THR A 386 5.30 -14.12 -11.90
C THR A 386 6.80 -14.15 -12.21
N TYR A 387 7.65 -13.80 -11.23
CA TYR A 387 9.10 -13.68 -11.43
C TYR A 387 9.93 -14.71 -10.65
N CYS A 388 9.32 -15.46 -9.72
CA CYS A 388 10.03 -16.42 -8.86
C CYS A 388 9.33 -17.78 -8.82
N ASP A 389 10.08 -18.85 -9.07
CA ASP A 389 9.57 -20.23 -9.03
C ASP A 389 9.74 -20.92 -7.67
N GLN A 390 10.61 -20.36 -6.81
CA GLN A 390 10.90 -20.87 -5.49
C GLN A 390 10.71 -19.78 -4.43
N ILE A 391 9.87 -20.04 -3.44
CA ILE A 391 9.53 -19.08 -2.38
C ILE A 391 9.59 -19.77 -1.02
N ILE A 392 10.38 -19.22 -0.10
CA ILE A 392 10.40 -19.64 1.31
C ILE A 392 9.75 -18.52 2.12
N VAL A 393 8.72 -18.85 2.89
CA VAL A 393 8.00 -17.90 3.75
C VAL A 393 8.26 -18.26 5.20
N LEU A 394 8.78 -17.31 5.99
CA LEU A 394 8.94 -17.44 7.44
C LEU A 394 7.96 -16.52 8.16
N THR A 395 7.01 -17.09 8.89
CA THR A 395 5.95 -16.32 9.57
C THR A 395 6.10 -16.37 11.08
N VAL A 396 5.50 -15.39 11.76
CA VAL A 396 5.30 -15.42 13.22
C VAL A 396 4.62 -16.73 13.66
N SER A 397 4.91 -17.16 14.89
CA SER A 397 4.28 -18.31 15.55
C SER A 397 2.77 -18.40 15.31
N SER A 398 2.33 -19.56 14.80
CA SER A 398 0.90 -19.86 14.59
C SER A 398 0.06 -19.85 15.88
N LYS A 399 0.72 -19.95 17.05
CA LYS A 399 0.05 -19.83 18.36
C LYS A 399 -0.15 -18.39 18.82
N MET A 400 0.50 -17.43 18.18
CA MET A 400 0.41 -16.00 18.52
C MET A 400 -0.47 -15.22 17.54
N SER A 401 -0.56 -15.67 16.29
CA SER A 401 -1.33 -15.04 15.23
C SER A 401 -1.88 -16.06 14.23
N GLY A 402 -3.02 -15.75 13.61
CA GLY A 402 -3.53 -16.48 12.45
C GLY A 402 -2.74 -16.24 11.16
N THR A 403 -1.74 -15.35 11.17
CA THR A 403 -0.89 -14.99 10.01
C THR A 403 -0.37 -16.22 9.27
N TYR A 404 0.18 -17.22 9.98
CA TYR A 404 0.67 -18.46 9.37
C TYR A 404 -0.41 -19.14 8.50
N GLN A 405 -1.63 -19.27 9.02
CA GLN A 405 -2.72 -19.90 8.30
C GLN A 405 -3.13 -19.07 7.07
N THR A 406 -3.21 -17.74 7.21
CA THR A 406 -3.54 -16.85 6.09
C THR A 406 -2.51 -16.95 4.96
N PHE A 407 -1.23 -17.08 5.29
CA PHE A 407 -0.16 -17.29 4.31
C PHE A 407 -0.24 -18.68 3.64
N LEU A 408 -0.54 -19.74 4.40
CA LEU A 408 -0.80 -21.05 3.82
C LEU A 408 -1.97 -21.02 2.83
N ASP A 409 -3.09 -20.41 3.22
CA ASP A 409 -4.29 -20.34 2.40
C ASP A 409 -4.02 -19.57 1.10
N ALA A 410 -3.35 -18.42 1.17
CA ALA A 410 -3.00 -17.63 -0.02
C ALA A 410 -2.03 -18.36 -0.95
N THR A 411 -0.99 -18.99 -0.41
CA THR A 411 0.02 -19.71 -1.21
C THR A 411 -0.52 -20.99 -1.85
N SER A 412 -1.54 -21.61 -1.27
CA SER A 412 -2.19 -22.81 -1.82
C SER A 412 -2.78 -22.63 -3.23
N LYS A 413 -3.02 -21.37 -3.64
CA LYS A 413 -3.55 -21.01 -4.96
C LYS A 413 -2.50 -21.08 -6.08
N PHE A 414 -1.21 -21.16 -5.75
CA PHE A 414 -0.08 -21.16 -6.68
C PHE A 414 0.61 -22.52 -6.70
N SER A 415 -0.15 -23.57 -7.01
CA SER A 415 0.29 -24.98 -6.90
C SER A 415 1.32 -25.40 -7.95
N ASP A 416 1.53 -24.58 -8.98
CA ASP A 416 2.56 -24.74 -10.00
C ASP A 416 3.95 -24.25 -9.56
N LYS A 417 4.05 -23.59 -8.40
CA LYS A 417 5.27 -23.00 -7.85
C LYS A 417 5.76 -23.78 -6.62
N LYS A 418 7.08 -23.77 -6.37
CA LYS A 418 7.65 -24.42 -5.17
C LYS A 418 7.64 -23.43 -4.00
N ILE A 419 6.59 -23.50 -3.18
CA ILE A 419 6.41 -22.60 -2.02
C ILE A 419 6.37 -23.40 -0.72
N THR A 420 7.13 -22.96 0.28
CA THR A 420 7.08 -23.53 1.64
C THR A 420 6.86 -22.42 2.66
N VAL A 421 5.77 -22.54 3.41
CA VAL A 421 5.46 -21.66 4.53
C VAL A 421 5.88 -22.36 5.83
N ILE A 422 6.81 -21.74 6.55
CA ILE A 422 7.33 -22.25 7.82
C ILE A 422 6.74 -21.43 8.96
N ASP A 423 6.06 -22.13 9.88
CA ASP A 423 5.77 -21.62 11.21
C ASP A 423 7.08 -21.57 11.99
N THR A 424 7.61 -20.35 12.21
CA THR A 424 8.88 -20.18 12.93
C THR A 424 8.75 -20.50 14.40
N MET A 425 7.54 -20.61 14.95
CA MET A 425 7.31 -20.80 16.39
C MET A 425 7.97 -19.71 17.25
N GLN A 426 8.32 -18.57 16.64
CA GLN A 426 8.96 -17.43 17.26
C GLN A 426 8.24 -16.14 16.86
N ASN A 427 8.69 -15.01 17.41
CA ASN A 427 8.30 -13.68 16.97
C ASN A 427 9.50 -12.72 17.08
N SER A 428 9.31 -11.48 16.62
CA SER A 428 10.24 -10.37 16.86
C SER A 428 11.68 -10.75 16.47
N GLY A 429 12.68 -10.28 17.22
CA GLY A 429 14.09 -10.53 16.90
C GLY A 429 14.46 -12.01 16.72
N ALA A 430 13.78 -12.96 17.37
CA ALA A 430 14.07 -14.39 17.16
C ALA A 430 13.59 -14.88 15.78
N GLN A 431 12.41 -14.43 15.33
CA GLN A 431 11.96 -14.64 13.95
C GLN A 431 12.91 -13.94 12.96
N GLY A 432 13.32 -12.70 13.23
CA GLY A 432 14.25 -11.95 12.39
C GLY A 432 15.60 -12.62 12.22
N LEU A 433 16.15 -13.22 13.28
CA LEU A 433 17.38 -14.01 13.19
C LEU A 433 17.22 -15.25 12.30
N LEU A 434 16.07 -15.93 12.34
CA LEU A 434 15.79 -17.07 11.44
C LEU A 434 15.70 -16.60 9.98
N VAL A 435 15.05 -15.47 9.73
CA VAL A 435 15.00 -14.83 8.40
C VAL A 435 16.42 -14.46 7.93
N LEU A 436 17.25 -13.88 8.80
CA LEU A 436 18.64 -13.56 8.47
C LEU A 436 19.46 -14.82 8.14
N LYS A 437 19.28 -15.93 8.87
CA LYS A 437 19.94 -17.21 8.55
C LYS A 437 19.50 -17.79 7.21
N ALA A 438 18.21 -17.68 6.87
CA ALA A 438 17.70 -18.09 5.56
C ALA A 438 18.30 -17.21 4.45
N ALA A 439 18.32 -15.90 4.65
CA ALA A 439 18.86 -14.93 3.70
C ALA A 439 20.36 -15.16 3.43
N GLU A 440 21.17 -15.36 4.48
CA GLU A 440 22.60 -15.69 4.35
C GLU A 440 22.83 -17.03 3.63
N ALA A 441 21.95 -18.02 3.86
CA ALA A 441 22.04 -19.31 3.18
C ALA A 441 21.68 -19.22 1.68
N ILE A 442 20.71 -18.37 1.33
CA ILE A 442 20.39 -18.05 -0.06
C ILE A 442 21.56 -17.33 -0.74
N ASP A 443 22.16 -16.33 -0.07
CA ASP A 443 23.35 -15.61 -0.55
C ASP A 443 24.56 -16.55 -0.74
N GLN A 444 24.67 -17.59 0.07
CA GLN A 444 25.65 -18.67 -0.07
C GLN A 444 25.29 -19.73 -1.12
N ASN A 445 24.22 -19.53 -1.91
CA ASN A 445 23.72 -20.45 -2.93
C ASN A 445 23.40 -21.86 -2.39
N LYS A 446 22.96 -21.98 -1.14
CA LYS A 446 22.47 -23.27 -0.61
C LYS A 446 21.18 -23.67 -1.32
N SER A 447 20.93 -24.98 -1.40
CA SER A 447 19.73 -25.49 -2.04
C SER A 447 18.48 -25.13 -1.23
N TYR A 448 17.34 -25.00 -1.93
CA TYR A 448 16.04 -24.76 -1.31
C TYR A 448 15.76 -25.74 -0.15
N ASP A 449 15.96 -27.04 -0.38
CA ASP A 449 15.63 -28.08 0.59
C ASP A 449 16.58 -28.07 1.80
N ASP A 450 17.85 -27.71 1.60
CA ASP A 450 18.81 -27.51 2.69
C ASP A 450 18.42 -26.30 3.56
N ILE A 451 17.98 -25.20 2.93
CA ILE A 451 17.54 -23.99 3.64
C ILE A 451 16.30 -24.31 4.49
N VAL A 452 15.28 -24.95 3.90
CA VAL A 452 14.06 -25.35 4.62
C VAL A 452 14.42 -26.26 5.81
N SER A 453 15.22 -27.30 5.57
CA SER A 453 15.65 -28.25 6.63
C SER A 453 16.45 -27.55 7.73
N MET A 454 17.32 -26.60 7.36
CA MET A 454 18.08 -25.80 8.31
C MET A 454 17.14 -24.95 9.19
N ILE A 455 16.17 -24.25 8.61
CA ILE A 455 15.26 -23.40 9.39
C ILE A 455 14.32 -24.21 10.28
N GLU A 456 13.81 -25.34 9.79
CA GLU A 456 13.01 -26.27 10.59
C GLU A 456 13.74 -26.78 11.84
N ARG A 457 15.07 -26.95 11.75
CA ARG A 457 15.90 -27.26 12.92
C ARG A 457 16.15 -26.03 13.79
N LEU A 458 16.58 -24.92 13.18
CA LEU A 458 17.02 -23.71 13.91
C LEU A 458 15.87 -23.05 14.69
N LYS A 459 14.61 -23.21 14.28
CA LYS A 459 13.48 -22.64 15.01
C LYS A 459 13.38 -23.15 16.46
N HIS A 460 13.76 -24.40 16.71
CA HIS A 460 13.83 -25.01 18.04
C HIS A 460 15.07 -24.62 18.83
N GLU A 461 16.08 -24.06 18.15
CA GLU A 461 17.33 -23.58 18.76
C GLU A 461 17.34 -22.06 18.97
N SER A 462 16.32 -21.38 18.45
CA SER A 462 16.10 -19.96 18.63
C SER A 462 15.30 -19.67 19.90
N ARG A 463 15.61 -18.56 20.56
CA ARG A 463 14.86 -18.07 21.72
C ARG A 463 14.85 -16.55 21.78
N ILE A 464 13.79 -16.01 22.37
CA ILE A 464 13.69 -14.60 22.76
C ILE A 464 13.38 -14.49 24.25
N LEU A 465 14.12 -13.64 24.95
CA LEU A 465 13.95 -13.39 26.38
C LEU A 465 13.67 -11.90 26.62
N VAL A 466 12.50 -11.61 27.15
CA VAL A 466 11.91 -10.27 27.16
C VAL A 466 11.80 -9.75 28.60
N SER A 467 12.35 -8.57 28.84
CA SER A 467 12.27 -7.84 30.12
C SER A 467 11.23 -6.72 30.01
N VAL A 468 10.01 -7.01 30.49
CA VAL A 468 8.86 -6.09 30.41
C VAL A 468 8.74 -5.19 31.63
N LYS A 469 8.18 -3.99 31.44
CA LYS A 469 7.83 -3.08 32.56
C LYS A 469 6.52 -3.46 33.25
N THR A 470 5.61 -4.12 32.54
CA THR A 470 4.29 -4.54 33.03
C THR A 470 3.72 -5.67 32.14
N LEU A 471 2.86 -6.49 32.71
CA LEU A 471 2.08 -7.50 31.96
C LEU A 471 0.76 -6.99 31.40
N LYS A 472 0.37 -5.75 31.72
CA LYS A 472 -0.94 -5.17 31.35
C LYS A 472 -1.27 -5.35 29.87
N TYR A 473 -0.33 -5.02 29.00
CA TYR A 473 -0.54 -5.02 27.55
C TYR A 473 -0.59 -6.44 26.97
N MET A 474 0.28 -7.35 27.43
CA MET A 474 0.27 -8.76 27.02
C MET A 474 -1.03 -9.47 27.40
N VAL A 475 -1.54 -9.20 28.61
CA VAL A 475 -2.82 -9.76 29.08
C VAL A 475 -3.98 -9.18 28.29
N LYS A 476 -3.98 -7.86 28.05
CA LYS A 476 -5.02 -7.18 27.26
C LYS A 476 -5.05 -7.66 25.81
N GLY A 477 -3.87 -7.89 25.23
CA GLY A 477 -3.74 -8.47 23.90
C GLY A 477 -4.07 -9.97 23.84
N GLY A 478 -4.11 -10.69 24.97
CA GLY A 478 -4.37 -12.14 24.98
C GLY A 478 -3.18 -12.99 24.49
N ARG A 479 -1.97 -12.41 24.41
CA ARG A 479 -0.75 -13.08 23.90
C ARG A 479 0.02 -13.84 24.98
N VAL A 480 -0.42 -13.74 26.24
CA VAL A 480 0.03 -14.56 27.36
C VAL A 480 -1.20 -15.16 28.03
N LYS A 481 -1.22 -16.49 28.22
CA LYS A 481 -2.37 -17.21 28.78
C LYS A 481 -2.78 -16.65 30.16
N LYS A 482 -4.10 -16.53 30.37
CA LYS A 482 -4.73 -16.00 31.58
C LYS A 482 -4.22 -16.75 32.81
N VAL A 483 -3.48 -16.08 33.69
CA VAL A 483 -3.34 -16.52 35.07
C VAL A 483 -4.69 -16.30 35.75
N THR A 484 -5.52 -17.34 35.78
CA THR A 484 -6.84 -17.31 36.41
C THR A 484 -6.72 -17.03 37.91
N GLY A 485 -7.47 -16.04 38.41
CA GLY A 485 -7.64 -15.79 39.85
C GLY A 485 -6.72 -14.77 40.55
N LEU A 486 -5.70 -14.20 39.87
CA LEU A 486 -4.70 -13.30 40.52
C LEU A 486 -4.31 -12.06 39.69
N VAL A 487 -5.13 -11.70 38.70
CA VAL A 487 -4.83 -10.69 37.66
C VAL A 487 -4.35 -9.36 38.26
N GLY A 488 -4.99 -8.83 39.30
CA GLY A 488 -4.62 -7.54 39.91
C GLY A 488 -3.20 -7.47 40.50
N LYS A 489 -2.71 -8.54 41.16
CA LYS A 489 -1.37 -8.57 41.77
C LYS A 489 -0.25 -8.84 40.77
N ILE A 490 -0.58 -9.50 39.65
CA ILE A 490 0.39 -9.93 38.62
C ILE A 490 0.69 -8.82 37.60
N LEU A 491 -0.25 -7.89 37.37
CA LEU A 491 -0.09 -6.81 36.39
C LEU A 491 1.12 -5.89 36.66
N ASN A 492 1.48 -5.68 37.94
CA ASN A 492 2.62 -4.86 38.36
C ASN A 492 3.95 -5.63 38.41
N LEU A 493 3.93 -6.95 38.15
CA LEU A 493 5.15 -7.73 38.01
C LEU A 493 5.91 -7.31 36.76
N LYS A 494 7.22 -7.52 36.81
CA LYS A 494 8.16 -7.22 35.74
C LYS A 494 8.85 -8.53 35.35
N PRO A 495 8.13 -9.61 34.96
CA PRO A 495 8.74 -10.92 34.77
C PRO A 495 9.62 -10.97 33.52
N VAL A 496 10.32 -12.09 33.37
CA VAL A 496 10.93 -12.49 32.09
C VAL A 496 9.87 -13.26 31.30
N ILE A 497 9.62 -12.80 30.08
CA ILE A 497 8.71 -13.45 29.12
C ILE A 497 9.53 -14.13 28.04
N SER A 498 9.05 -15.27 27.55
CA SER A 498 9.64 -16.02 26.43
C SER A 498 8.53 -16.67 25.62
N ILE A 499 8.92 -17.32 24.54
CA ILE A 499 8.10 -18.29 23.80
C ILE A 499 8.55 -19.70 24.20
N ASP A 500 7.60 -20.63 24.31
CA ASP A 500 7.87 -22.05 24.58
C ASP A 500 8.12 -22.86 23.30
N ASP A 501 8.47 -24.14 23.46
CA ASP A 501 8.79 -25.03 22.33
C ASP A 501 7.56 -25.36 21.45
N LYS A 502 6.36 -24.87 21.79
CA LYS A 502 5.14 -24.99 20.98
C LYS A 502 4.79 -23.66 20.28
N GLY A 503 5.57 -22.61 20.49
CA GLY A 503 5.33 -21.29 19.94
C GLY A 503 4.40 -20.41 20.79
N GLU A 504 4.02 -20.82 22.01
CA GLU A 504 3.13 -20.04 22.89
C GLU A 504 3.90 -19.06 23.78
N GLY A 505 3.34 -17.86 24.00
CA GLY A 505 3.89 -16.89 24.94
C GLY A 505 3.76 -17.34 26.40
N ILE A 506 4.86 -17.37 27.13
CA ILE A 506 4.95 -17.88 28.51
C ILE A 506 5.65 -16.90 29.46
N ILE A 507 5.31 -17.01 30.75
CA ILE A 507 6.12 -16.42 31.82
C ILE A 507 7.31 -17.36 32.04
N PHE A 508 8.46 -17.01 31.47
CA PHE A 508 9.69 -17.80 31.55
C PHE A 508 10.23 -17.82 32.98
N ASP A 509 10.27 -16.66 33.63
CA ASP A 509 10.69 -16.56 35.03
C ASP A 509 10.03 -15.37 35.74
N LYS A 510 9.72 -15.52 37.02
CA LYS A 510 9.07 -14.50 37.85
C LYS A 510 10.09 -13.44 38.26
N GLY A 511 9.81 -12.19 37.94
CA GLY A 511 10.62 -11.03 38.31
C GLY A 511 9.76 -9.92 38.93
N PHE A 512 10.22 -9.36 40.04
CA PHE A 512 9.52 -8.28 40.76
C PHE A 512 10.09 -6.89 40.44
N SER A 513 11.30 -6.83 39.88
CA SER A 513 11.97 -5.59 39.44
C SER A 513 12.66 -5.80 38.08
N ILE A 514 12.86 -4.72 37.31
CA ILE A 514 13.62 -4.77 36.05
C ILE A 514 15.02 -5.35 36.29
N LYS A 515 15.70 -4.91 37.35
CA LYS A 515 17.04 -5.39 37.71
C LYS A 515 17.08 -6.90 37.93
N THR A 516 16.09 -7.44 38.65
CA THR A 516 15.98 -8.88 38.89
C THR A 516 15.76 -9.65 37.58
N SER A 517 14.93 -9.13 36.69
CA SER A 517 14.62 -9.78 35.41
C SER A 517 15.79 -9.74 34.44
N ASN A 518 16.47 -8.60 34.32
CA ASN A 518 17.69 -8.50 33.53
C ASN A 518 18.76 -9.49 34.04
N LYS A 519 18.93 -9.63 35.37
CA LYS A 519 19.85 -10.62 35.95
C LYS A 519 19.46 -12.05 35.61
N LYS A 520 18.17 -12.38 35.59
CA LYS A 520 17.67 -13.71 35.21
C LYS A 520 17.94 -14.03 33.74
N ILE A 521 17.69 -13.07 32.86
CA ILE A 521 18.02 -13.19 31.43
C ILE A 521 19.53 -13.37 31.25
N PHE A 522 20.35 -12.55 31.91
CA PHE A 522 21.81 -12.67 31.88
C PHE A 522 22.27 -14.06 32.31
N ASN A 523 21.84 -14.53 33.48
CA ASN A 523 22.23 -15.85 33.99
C ASN A 523 21.83 -16.99 33.04
N HIS A 524 20.66 -16.88 32.39
CA HIS A 524 20.23 -17.85 31.40
C HIS A 524 21.14 -17.87 30.18
N VAL A 525 21.39 -16.71 29.57
CA VAL A 525 22.27 -16.59 28.39
C VAL A 525 23.70 -17.02 28.74
N GLU A 526 24.20 -16.64 29.92
CA GLU A 526 25.51 -17.05 30.42
C GLU A 526 25.60 -18.58 30.54
N SER A 527 24.58 -19.23 31.13
CA SER A 527 24.51 -20.69 31.26
C SER A 527 24.56 -21.40 29.90
N ILE A 528 23.81 -20.90 28.91
CA ILE A 528 23.86 -21.44 27.55
C ILE A 528 25.23 -21.21 26.92
N SER A 529 25.81 -20.02 27.06
CA SER A 529 27.12 -19.68 26.51
C SER A 529 28.27 -20.51 27.08
N LYS A 530 28.09 -21.15 28.24
CA LYS A 530 29.08 -22.05 28.86
C LYS A 530 29.10 -23.43 28.21
N THR A 531 27.97 -23.91 27.70
CA THR A 531 27.84 -25.25 27.10
C THR A 531 27.79 -25.22 25.57
N HIS A 532 27.30 -24.12 24.99
CA HIS A 532 27.15 -23.97 23.55
C HIS A 532 27.71 -22.64 23.08
N HIS A 533 28.06 -22.57 21.79
CA HIS A 533 28.21 -21.30 21.12
C HIS A 533 26.85 -20.61 20.94
N ILE A 534 26.83 -19.28 20.94
CA ILE A 534 25.68 -18.51 20.44
C ILE A 534 25.99 -18.17 18.99
N ASP A 535 25.25 -18.71 18.03
CA ASP A 535 25.51 -18.52 16.59
C ASP A 535 25.23 -17.06 16.18
N LYS A 536 24.05 -16.54 16.53
CA LYS A 536 23.68 -15.14 16.32
C LYS A 536 22.83 -14.63 17.47
N TYR A 537 22.85 -13.33 17.71
CA TYR A 537 21.94 -12.67 18.63
C TYR A 537 21.58 -11.26 18.15
N ALA A 538 20.41 -10.79 18.56
CA ALA A 538 19.91 -9.46 18.27
C ALA A 538 19.26 -8.88 19.53
N ILE A 539 19.18 -7.56 19.59
CA ILE A 539 18.50 -6.84 20.66
C ILE A 539 17.35 -6.05 20.05
N VAL A 540 16.17 -6.18 20.64
CA VAL A 540 14.99 -5.42 20.21
C VAL A 540 14.37 -4.73 21.41
N HIS A 541 13.78 -3.56 21.20
CA HIS A 541 13.23 -2.76 22.30
C HIS A 541 11.95 -2.04 21.91
N ALA A 542 11.17 -1.64 22.90
CA ALA A 542 9.94 -0.87 22.75
C ALA A 542 10.18 0.58 23.19
N ASN A 543 10.65 1.45 22.29
CA ASN A 543 11.02 2.83 22.61
C ASN A 543 11.87 2.94 23.89
N ALA A 544 12.97 2.18 23.94
CA ALA A 544 13.85 2.05 25.11
C ALA A 544 15.34 1.98 24.74
N PRO A 545 15.87 2.94 23.95
CA PRO A 545 17.23 2.89 23.41
C PRO A 545 18.31 2.74 24.50
N GLU A 546 18.20 3.50 25.59
CA GLU A 546 19.16 3.42 26.72
C GLU A 546 19.27 2.00 27.31
N ARG A 547 18.14 1.29 27.45
CA ARG A 547 18.13 -0.09 27.94
C ARG A 547 18.70 -1.06 26.92
N ALA A 548 18.53 -0.78 25.63
CA ALA A 548 19.07 -1.60 24.56
C ALA A 548 20.60 -1.45 24.48
N GLU A 549 21.13 -0.25 24.65
CA GLU A 549 22.57 0.03 24.77
C GLU A 549 23.20 -0.69 25.98
N GLU A 550 22.50 -0.69 27.14
CA GLU A 550 22.92 -1.49 28.30
C GLU A 550 23.03 -2.98 27.97
N TYR A 551 22.03 -3.52 27.25
CA TYR A 551 22.03 -4.91 26.80
C TYR A 551 23.19 -5.16 25.82
N GLU A 552 23.43 -4.27 24.86
CA GLU A 552 24.52 -4.40 23.89
C GLU A 552 25.86 -4.55 24.60
N LYS A 553 26.15 -3.67 25.54
CA LYS A 553 27.41 -3.70 26.29
C LYS A 553 27.59 -5.02 27.04
N ILE A 554 26.57 -5.42 27.81
CA ILE A 554 26.63 -6.62 28.66
C ILE A 554 26.78 -7.90 27.82
N TYR A 555 26.00 -8.03 26.74
CA TYR A 555 26.02 -9.23 25.91
C TYR A 555 27.20 -9.27 24.94
N THR A 556 27.73 -8.11 24.52
CA THR A 556 28.99 -8.06 23.76
C THR A 556 30.16 -8.55 24.60
N GLU A 557 30.23 -8.14 25.87
CA GLU A 557 31.25 -8.61 26.82
C GLU A 557 31.10 -10.12 27.09
N LEU A 558 29.88 -10.59 27.34
CA LEU A 558 29.62 -12.00 27.63
C LEU A 558 29.88 -12.93 26.43
N LEU A 559 29.46 -12.53 25.23
CA LEU A 559 29.46 -13.40 24.05
C LEU A 559 30.68 -13.16 23.14
N GLY A 560 31.50 -12.15 23.43
CA GLY A 560 32.70 -11.81 22.66
C GLY A 560 32.43 -11.26 21.26
N LYS A 561 31.19 -10.87 20.95
CA LYS A 561 30.80 -10.30 19.65
C LYS A 561 29.62 -9.35 19.80
N LYS A 562 29.49 -8.39 18.88
CA LYS A 562 28.35 -7.46 18.83
C LYS A 562 27.06 -8.16 18.40
N PRO A 563 25.87 -7.62 18.73
CA PRO A 563 24.62 -8.11 18.16
C PRO A 563 24.63 -7.92 16.64
N GLU A 564 23.90 -8.77 15.93
CA GLU A 564 23.69 -8.61 14.48
C GLU A 564 22.98 -7.30 14.17
N TYR A 565 22.06 -6.89 15.04
CA TYR A 565 21.39 -5.59 14.99
C TYR A 565 20.72 -5.24 16.33
N ILE A 566 20.44 -3.95 16.48
CA ILE A 566 19.62 -3.38 17.54
C ILE A 566 18.53 -2.54 16.87
N MET A 567 17.26 -2.76 17.21
CA MET A 567 16.16 -1.96 16.65
C MET A 567 14.96 -1.82 17.58
N ASP A 568 14.11 -0.84 17.28
CA ASP A 568 12.77 -0.78 17.87
C ASP A 568 11.89 -1.89 17.28
N ILE A 569 10.94 -2.38 18.08
CA ILE A 569 10.02 -3.44 17.69
C ILE A 569 8.93 -2.89 16.76
N SER A 570 8.36 -3.80 15.98
CA SER A 570 7.13 -3.64 15.22
C SER A 570 5.99 -3.08 16.08
N SER A 571 5.11 -2.26 15.47
CA SER A 571 3.90 -1.73 16.11
C SER A 571 2.92 -2.86 16.53
N ILE A 572 2.96 -4.00 15.84
CA ILE A 572 2.19 -5.21 16.19
C ILE A 572 2.73 -5.86 17.46
N VAL A 573 4.06 -5.94 17.62
CA VAL A 573 4.68 -6.45 18.85
C VAL A 573 4.48 -5.44 19.99
N ALA A 574 4.57 -4.14 19.69
CA ALA A 574 4.38 -3.04 20.64
C ALA A 574 3.03 -3.09 21.38
N LEU A 575 1.95 -3.52 20.70
CA LEU A 575 0.63 -3.78 21.28
C LEU A 575 0.67 -4.68 22.52
N SER A 576 1.60 -5.63 22.56
CA SER A 576 1.70 -6.61 23.65
C SER A 576 2.89 -6.30 24.56
N ALA A 577 4.04 -5.90 24.02
CA ALA A 577 5.26 -5.68 24.78
C ALA A 577 5.17 -4.48 25.74
N GLY A 578 4.49 -3.41 25.34
CA GLY A 578 4.42 -2.16 26.09
C GLY A 578 5.73 -1.35 26.10
N ILE A 579 5.59 -0.04 26.27
CA ILE A 579 6.71 0.91 26.27
C ILE A 579 7.77 0.56 27.33
N GLY A 580 9.04 0.73 26.95
CA GLY A 580 10.17 0.51 27.83
C GLY A 580 10.64 -0.94 27.91
N THR A 581 10.03 -1.87 27.18
CA THR A 581 10.46 -3.28 27.09
C THR A 581 11.77 -3.41 26.30
N VAL A 582 12.61 -4.38 26.68
CA VAL A 582 13.82 -4.77 25.94
C VAL A 582 13.93 -6.29 25.93
N ALA A 583 14.42 -6.86 24.83
CA ALA A 583 14.61 -8.29 24.69
C ALA A 583 15.96 -8.61 24.04
N ILE A 584 16.51 -9.76 24.41
CA ILE A 584 17.58 -10.42 23.66
C ILE A 584 16.99 -11.63 22.95
N ALA A 585 17.23 -11.72 21.65
CA ALA A 585 16.96 -12.89 20.85
C ALA A 585 18.28 -13.56 20.47
N TYR A 586 18.32 -14.89 20.43
CA TYR A 586 19.52 -15.63 20.03
C TYR A 586 19.18 -16.94 19.32
N ILE A 587 20.13 -17.44 18.53
CA ILE A 587 20.15 -18.79 17.98
C ILE A 587 21.28 -19.56 18.67
N LYS A 588 20.94 -20.67 19.32
CA LYS A 588 21.91 -21.58 19.92
C LYS A 588 22.71 -22.27 18.81
N GLY A 589 24.02 -22.20 18.89
CA GLY A 589 24.96 -22.84 17.98
C GLY A 589 25.35 -24.24 18.46
N GLU A 590 26.47 -24.74 17.94
CA GLU A 590 27.04 -26.04 18.30
C GLU A 590 27.49 -26.09 19.77
N GLU A 591 27.50 -27.31 20.32
CA GLU A 591 28.03 -27.59 21.64
C GLU A 591 29.56 -27.38 21.68
N LYS A 592 30.08 -26.92 22.82
CA LYS A 592 31.50 -26.56 23.00
C LYS A 592 32.41 -27.74 23.32
#